data_AF-A0A2V4NDC0-F1
#
_entry.id   AF-A0A2V4NDC0-F1
#
_cell.length_a   1.000
_cell.length_b   1.000
_cell.length_c   1.000
_cell.angle_alpha   90.00
_cell.angle_beta   90.00
_cell.angle_gamma   90.00
#
_symmetry.space_group_name_H-M   'P 1'
#
loop_
_entity.id
_entity.type
_entity.pdbx_description
1 polymer ?
#
loop_
_entity_poly.entity_id
_entity_poly.type
_entity_poly.pdbx_seq_one_letter_code
_entity_poly.pdbx_strand_id
1 'polypeptide(L)'
;MVIPLIDSARAAFNRTERPIGNPMQQTALKTFFGKFARLAVLVVSILASYALPAQAQEPPLLRIYDYRDAAELPLRPDAAQLIHSLDMEGLRALPQMTFTTNTNWTEGQQVFEGVPLKAMLKWLDLSSGQLVLIAQNDYQVRLSIAEALEQDGLLAYKRNGETMSLRDKGPIWLVYPYDRDAVYRSETIYAQSVWQLDRLMILR
;
A
#
# COMPACT_ATOMS: atom_id res chain seq x y z
N MET A 1 22.86 24.28 -52.58
CA MET A 1 22.20 25.39 -51.86
C MET A 1 23.09 25.68 -50.65
N VAL A 2 24.18 26.43 -50.81
CA VAL A 2 24.29 27.91 -50.88
C VAL A 2 24.29 28.55 -49.48
N ILE A 3 25.43 29.13 -49.13
CA ILE A 3 25.88 29.83 -47.90
C ILE A 3 25.34 31.30 -47.94
N PRO A 4 24.92 31.97 -46.83
CA PRO A 4 25.81 32.76 -45.92
C PRO A 4 25.48 32.62 -44.41
N LEU A 5 26.36 32.84 -43.41
CA LEU A 5 27.45 33.82 -43.12
C LEU A 5 26.98 35.07 -42.32
N ILE A 6 27.92 35.66 -41.55
CA ILE A 6 27.89 36.85 -40.68
C ILE A 6 27.75 36.48 -39.18
N ASP A 7 28.76 36.52 -38.28
CA ASP A 7 30.06 37.25 -38.11
C ASP A 7 30.00 38.47 -37.16
N SER A 8 31.15 38.83 -36.56
CA SER A 8 31.44 39.95 -35.61
C SER A 8 31.23 39.65 -34.12
N ALA A 9 32.29 39.45 -33.30
CA ALA A 9 33.14 40.47 -32.63
C ALA A 9 32.43 41.11 -31.40
N ARG A 10 33.02 41.42 -30.23
CA ARG A 10 34.40 41.68 -29.73
C ARG A 10 34.34 41.57 -28.17
N ALA A 11 35.39 41.57 -27.35
CA ALA A 11 36.85 41.70 -27.53
C ALA A 11 37.63 40.98 -26.39
N ALA A 12 38.96 40.99 -26.51
CA ALA A 12 39.97 40.54 -25.56
C ALA A 12 40.20 41.43 -24.33
N PHE A 13 40.72 40.84 -23.23
CA PHE A 13 41.95 41.37 -22.60
C PHE A 13 42.75 40.31 -21.82
N ASN A 14 44.06 40.27 -22.04
CA ASN A 14 45.03 39.43 -21.32
C ASN A 14 45.56 40.20 -20.10
N ARG A 15 45.80 39.52 -18.97
CA ARG A 15 47.11 39.60 -18.27
C ARG A 15 47.31 38.52 -17.21
N THR A 16 48.33 37.71 -17.45
CA THR A 16 49.13 37.00 -16.46
C THR A 16 49.89 37.97 -15.54
N GLU A 17 50.15 37.57 -14.30
CA GLU A 17 51.52 37.61 -13.74
C GLU A 17 51.68 36.61 -12.57
N ARG A 18 52.93 36.30 -12.21
CA ARG A 18 53.35 35.13 -11.40
C ARG A 18 54.02 35.55 -10.06
N PRO A 19 54.26 34.63 -9.11
CA PRO A 19 54.45 34.96 -7.69
C PRO A 19 55.91 35.19 -7.27
N ILE A 20 56.11 35.86 -6.13
CA ILE A 20 57.40 35.99 -5.44
C ILE A 20 57.19 35.99 -3.90
N GLY A 21 58.01 35.24 -3.17
CA GLY A 21 58.44 35.63 -1.80
C GLY A 21 57.89 34.85 -0.60
N ASN A 22 58.74 34.00 -0.03
CA ASN A 22 58.76 33.51 1.36
C ASN A 22 60.28 33.36 1.71
N PRO A 23 60.78 33.27 2.96
CA PRO A 23 60.21 33.52 4.30
C PRO A 23 61.04 34.53 5.14
N MET A 24 60.60 34.90 6.37
CA MET A 24 61.55 35.18 7.47
C MET A 24 60.93 35.36 8.88
N GLN A 25 61.66 34.86 9.90
CA GLN A 25 61.68 35.25 11.34
C GLN A 25 60.35 35.12 12.12
N GLN A 26 60.12 34.07 12.94
CA GLN A 26 60.72 33.87 14.28
C GLN A 26 61.02 35.16 15.07
N THR A 27 60.24 35.47 16.12
CA THR A 27 60.71 35.46 17.53
C THR A 27 59.66 36.01 18.52
N ALA A 28 59.28 35.17 19.48
CA ALA A 28 58.75 35.45 20.83
C ALA A 28 57.71 36.55 21.11
N LEU A 29 56.62 36.18 21.81
CA LEU A 29 56.45 36.66 23.20
C LEU A 29 55.70 35.69 24.13
N LYS A 30 56.48 35.06 25.03
CA LYS A 30 56.22 34.70 26.44
C LYS A 30 54.75 34.59 26.93
N THR A 31 54.35 33.34 27.19
CA THR A 31 53.83 32.83 28.49
C THR A 31 52.93 33.72 29.36
N PHE A 32 51.65 33.34 29.53
CA PHE A 32 50.98 33.39 30.83
C PHE A 32 49.93 32.26 31.01
N PHE A 33 49.65 31.89 32.26
CA PHE A 33 48.88 30.70 32.64
C PHE A 33 47.35 30.85 32.46
N GLY A 34 46.67 29.76 32.09
CA GLY A 34 45.21 29.62 32.15
C GLY A 34 44.76 28.16 32.19
N LYS A 35 44.55 27.58 33.39
CA LYS A 35 44.23 26.14 33.58
C LYS A 35 42.73 25.79 33.45
N PHE A 36 42.04 26.20 32.39
CA PHE A 36 40.69 25.72 32.05
C PHE A 36 40.56 25.71 30.51
N ALA A 37 39.99 24.70 29.84
CA ALA A 37 39.18 23.58 30.29
C ALA A 37 39.61 22.23 29.67
N ARG A 38 39.20 21.13 30.31
CA ARG A 38 39.20 19.78 29.72
C ARG A 38 38.05 19.68 28.71
N LEU A 39 38.06 18.59 27.91
CA LEU A 39 36.99 18.11 27.01
C LEU A 39 37.03 18.68 25.58
N ALA A 40 37.82 18.01 24.72
CA ALA A 40 37.77 18.15 23.26
C ALA A 40 37.89 16.78 22.56
N VAL A 41 37.18 15.77 23.07
CA VAL A 41 37.04 14.45 22.44
C VAL A 41 35.60 13.95 22.66
N LEU A 42 34.99 13.39 21.61
CA LEU A 42 33.79 12.54 21.63
C LEU A 42 32.37 13.18 21.77
N VAL A 43 31.98 14.13 20.91
CA VAL A 43 30.55 14.38 20.59
C VAL A 43 30.30 14.58 19.09
N VAL A 44 30.84 13.68 18.25
CA VAL A 44 30.63 13.70 16.78
C VAL A 44 30.01 12.38 16.26
N SER A 45 29.85 11.37 17.12
CA SER A 45 29.57 9.98 16.69
C SER A 45 28.17 9.43 17.02
N ILE A 46 27.25 10.25 17.58
CA ILE A 46 25.89 9.79 17.97
C ILE A 46 24.77 10.57 17.22
N LEU A 47 25.11 11.20 16.09
CA LEU A 47 24.15 11.73 15.11
C LEU A 47 24.34 11.11 13.73
N ALA A 48 25.05 9.98 13.65
CA ALA A 48 25.05 9.10 12.49
C ALA A 48 23.73 8.30 12.45
N SER A 49 22.67 8.98 12.02
CA SER A 49 21.58 8.40 11.24
C SER A 49 21.03 7.05 11.73
N TYR A 50 20.28 7.06 12.83
CA TYR A 50 19.12 6.16 12.96
C TYR A 50 17.96 6.63 12.05
N ALA A 51 18.29 6.97 10.80
CA ALA A 51 17.34 6.83 9.72
C ALA A 51 17.20 5.32 9.52
N LEU A 52 16.31 4.71 10.31
CA LEU A 52 15.77 3.39 9.98
C LEU A 52 15.42 3.44 8.49
N PRO A 53 15.92 2.49 7.67
CA PRO A 53 15.49 2.46 6.28
C PRO A 53 13.96 2.39 6.32
N ALA A 54 13.30 3.32 5.63
CA ALA A 54 11.87 3.26 5.48
C ALA A 54 11.58 1.89 4.84
N GLN A 55 11.10 0.94 5.65
CA GLN A 55 10.69 -0.35 5.14
C GLN A 55 9.70 -0.04 4.04
N ALA A 56 9.95 -0.59 2.84
CA ALA A 56 9.00 -0.51 1.77
C ALA A 56 7.77 -1.29 2.23
N GLN A 57 6.82 -0.57 2.84
CA GLN A 57 5.54 -1.12 3.28
C GLN A 57 4.91 -1.72 2.03
N GLU A 58 4.77 -3.04 2.00
CA GLU A 58 4.13 -3.69 0.86
C GLU A 58 2.74 -3.07 0.67
N PRO A 59 2.31 -2.81 -0.58
CA PRO A 59 1.03 -2.18 -0.82
C PRO A 59 -0.08 -3.04 -0.19
N PRO A 60 -1.02 -2.44 0.54
CA PRO A 60 -2.04 -3.19 1.27
C PRO A 60 -2.88 -4.01 0.31
N LEU A 61 -3.22 -5.22 0.75
CA LEU A 61 -4.03 -6.18 -0.02
C LEU A 61 -5.51 -5.80 -0.03
N LEU A 62 -5.99 -5.13 1.04
CA LEU A 62 -7.37 -4.68 1.16
C LEU A 62 -7.44 -3.29 1.83
N ARG A 63 -8.12 -2.34 1.18
CA ARG A 63 -8.46 -1.04 1.75
C ARG A 63 -9.94 -0.98 2.07
N ILE A 64 -10.30 -0.44 3.23
CA ILE A 64 -11.68 -0.36 3.70
C ILE A 64 -12.04 1.10 3.92
N TYR A 65 -13.07 1.57 3.21
CA TYR A 65 -13.56 2.94 3.24
C TYR A 65 -14.94 3.02 3.88
N ASP A 66 -15.15 4.00 4.76
CA ASP A 66 -16.43 4.39 5.34
C ASP A 66 -16.94 5.64 4.59
N TYR A 67 -18.11 5.52 3.97
CA TYR A 67 -18.84 6.63 3.34
C TYR A 67 -20.09 6.90 4.16
N ARG A 68 -20.05 7.97 4.94
CA ARG A 68 -21.17 8.43 5.77
C ARG A 68 -22.11 9.32 4.97
N ASP A 69 -23.40 9.25 5.28
CA ASP A 69 -24.46 9.99 4.62
C ASP A 69 -24.54 9.70 3.10
N ALA A 70 -24.11 8.50 2.70
CA ALA A 70 -24.09 8.04 1.31
C ALA A 70 -24.95 6.78 1.14
N ALA A 71 -26.03 6.88 0.37
CA ALA A 71 -26.89 5.75 0.04
C ALA A 71 -26.69 5.23 -1.40
N GLU A 72 -26.26 6.10 -2.32
CA GLU A 72 -26.30 5.86 -3.77
C GLU A 72 -25.00 6.25 -4.50
N LEU A 73 -24.86 5.81 -5.76
CA LEU A 73 -23.76 6.19 -6.66
C LEU A 73 -24.13 7.41 -7.52
N PRO A 74 -23.14 8.20 -8.01
CA PRO A 74 -21.70 8.07 -7.77
C PRO A 74 -21.28 8.60 -6.39
N LEU A 75 -20.38 7.88 -5.71
CA LEU A 75 -19.79 8.35 -4.46
C LEU A 75 -18.87 9.52 -4.74
N ARG A 76 -18.95 10.56 -3.89
CA ARG A 76 -18.01 11.66 -3.94
C ARG A 76 -16.67 11.21 -3.34
N PRO A 77 -15.52 11.38 -4.02
CA PRO A 77 -14.23 10.93 -3.49
C PRO A 77 -13.81 11.62 -2.18
N ASP A 78 -14.30 12.84 -1.94
CA ASP A 78 -14.03 13.63 -0.72
C ASP A 78 -14.82 13.13 0.51
N ALA A 79 -15.87 12.34 0.33
CA ALA A 79 -16.66 11.74 1.41
C ALA A 79 -16.07 10.40 1.92
N ALA A 80 -15.00 9.90 1.30
CA ALA A 80 -14.42 8.59 1.61
C ALA A 80 -13.43 8.67 2.79
N GLN A 81 -13.79 8.12 3.96
CA GLN A 81 -12.82 7.92 5.04
C GLN A 81 -12.16 6.55 4.91
N LEU A 82 -10.85 6.49 4.62
CA LEU A 82 -10.08 5.25 4.78
C LEU A 82 -10.00 4.91 6.28
N ILE A 83 -10.65 3.81 6.68
CA ILE A 83 -10.67 3.37 8.09
C ILE A 83 -9.67 2.24 8.36
N HIS A 84 -9.44 1.35 7.39
CA HIS A 84 -8.46 0.26 7.51
C HIS A 84 -7.72 -0.01 6.20
N SER A 85 -6.50 -0.52 6.35
CA SER A 85 -5.59 -0.88 5.28
C SER A 85 -4.87 -2.15 5.73
N LEU A 86 -5.28 -3.31 5.21
CA LEU A 86 -4.83 -4.63 5.65
C LEU A 86 -3.82 -5.22 4.67
N ASP A 87 -2.70 -5.71 5.21
CA ASP A 87 -1.77 -6.61 4.53
C ASP A 87 -2.09 -8.08 4.87
N MET A 88 -1.20 -9.00 4.49
CA MET A 88 -1.37 -10.44 4.76
C MET A 88 -1.36 -10.77 6.26
N GLU A 89 -0.64 -10.02 7.09
CA GLU A 89 -0.62 -10.24 8.55
C GLU A 89 -1.93 -9.77 9.17
N GLY A 90 -2.40 -8.56 8.79
CA GLY A 90 -3.68 -8.01 9.21
C GLY A 90 -4.87 -8.90 8.83
N LEU A 91 -4.87 -9.50 7.63
CA LEU A 91 -5.89 -10.49 7.24
C LEU A 91 -5.81 -11.77 8.06
N ARG A 92 -4.60 -12.28 8.34
CA ARG A 92 -4.40 -13.52 9.12
C ARG A 92 -4.70 -13.36 10.61
N ALA A 93 -4.68 -12.14 11.15
CA ALA A 93 -5.07 -11.84 12.52
C ALA A 93 -6.60 -11.95 12.76
N LEU A 94 -7.40 -11.94 11.69
CA LEU A 94 -8.85 -12.15 11.75
C LEU A 94 -9.20 -13.65 11.77
N PRO A 95 -10.43 -14.03 12.18
CA PRO A 95 -10.87 -15.42 12.12
C PRO A 95 -10.73 -16.01 10.71
N GLN A 96 -9.98 -17.09 10.58
CA GLN A 96 -9.73 -17.78 9.32
C GLN A 96 -10.71 -18.93 9.10
N MET A 97 -10.99 -19.24 7.84
CA MET A 97 -11.77 -20.41 7.43
C MET A 97 -11.18 -21.02 6.16
N THR A 98 -11.24 -22.34 6.09
CA THR A 98 -10.92 -23.11 4.89
C THR A 98 -12.17 -23.85 4.41
N PHE A 99 -12.42 -23.86 3.10
CA PHE A 99 -13.38 -24.79 2.50
C PHE A 99 -12.92 -25.30 1.14
N THR A 100 -13.60 -26.35 0.68
CA THR A 100 -13.31 -27.01 -0.58
C THR A 100 -14.53 -26.93 -1.50
N THR A 101 -14.35 -26.52 -2.77
CA THR A 101 -15.43 -26.44 -3.77
C THR A 101 -14.88 -26.47 -5.21
N ASN A 102 -15.66 -26.94 -6.16
CA ASN A 102 -15.49 -26.65 -7.59
C ASN A 102 -15.89 -25.20 -7.90
N THR A 103 -15.39 -24.61 -8.99
CA THR A 103 -15.83 -23.30 -9.48
C THR A 103 -15.94 -23.29 -11.02
N ASN A 104 -16.72 -22.36 -11.58
CA ASN A 104 -16.85 -22.19 -13.04
C ASN A 104 -15.61 -21.58 -13.71
N TRP A 105 -14.58 -21.21 -12.94
CA TRP A 105 -13.40 -20.48 -13.42
C TRP A 105 -12.07 -21.18 -13.11
N THR A 106 -12.12 -22.43 -12.66
CA THR A 106 -10.97 -23.25 -12.25
C THR A 106 -11.24 -24.71 -12.56
N GLU A 107 -10.24 -25.47 -13.01
CA GLU A 107 -10.40 -26.90 -13.28
C GLU A 107 -10.34 -27.74 -12.00
N GLY A 108 -11.36 -28.58 -11.81
CA GLY A 108 -11.46 -29.48 -10.66
C GLY A 108 -11.69 -28.79 -9.32
N GLN A 109 -11.60 -29.59 -8.26
CA GLN A 109 -11.91 -29.15 -6.91
C GLN A 109 -10.80 -28.28 -6.32
N GLN A 110 -11.16 -27.12 -5.78
CA GLN A 110 -10.24 -26.15 -5.19
C GLN A 110 -10.37 -26.12 -3.66
N VAL A 111 -9.28 -25.84 -2.96
CA VAL A 111 -9.26 -25.54 -1.53
C VAL A 111 -8.98 -24.05 -1.34
N PHE A 112 -9.89 -23.31 -0.72
CA PHE A 112 -9.74 -21.88 -0.43
C PHE A 112 -9.52 -21.65 1.06
N GLU A 113 -8.60 -20.75 1.40
CA GLU A 113 -8.35 -20.28 2.78
C GLU A 113 -8.40 -18.74 2.81
N GLY A 114 -9.10 -18.18 3.79
CA GLY A 114 -9.33 -16.74 3.91
C GLY A 114 -10.08 -16.31 5.17
N VAL A 115 -10.55 -15.06 5.16
CA VAL A 115 -11.39 -14.48 6.21
C VAL A 115 -12.87 -14.57 5.79
N PRO A 116 -13.78 -15.18 6.56
CA PRO A 116 -15.20 -15.13 6.26
C PRO A 116 -15.70 -13.68 6.19
N LEU A 117 -16.50 -13.33 5.18
CA LEU A 117 -17.01 -11.96 5.01
C LEU A 117 -17.81 -11.51 6.24
N LYS A 118 -18.63 -12.40 6.81
CA LYS A 118 -19.32 -12.17 8.09
C LYS A 118 -18.40 -11.97 9.30
N ALA A 119 -17.18 -12.50 9.29
CA ALA A 119 -16.19 -12.24 10.35
C ALA A 119 -15.54 -10.86 10.17
N MET A 120 -15.23 -10.47 8.92
CA MET A 120 -14.79 -9.11 8.58
C MET A 120 -15.82 -8.06 9.00
N LEU A 121 -17.10 -8.25 8.64
CA LEU A 121 -18.18 -7.33 8.99
C LEU A 121 -18.40 -7.21 10.51
N LYS A 122 -18.29 -8.32 11.26
CA LYS A 122 -18.35 -8.30 12.73
C LYS A 122 -17.14 -7.60 13.37
N TRP A 123 -15.96 -7.74 12.80
CA TRP A 123 -14.75 -7.04 13.26
C TRP A 123 -14.84 -5.52 13.03
N LEU A 124 -15.53 -5.11 11.97
CA LEU A 124 -15.84 -3.70 11.66
C LEU A 124 -17.04 -3.13 12.45
N ASP A 125 -17.67 -3.92 13.34
CA ASP A 125 -18.91 -3.59 14.06
C ASP A 125 -20.09 -3.18 13.14
N LEU A 126 -20.25 -3.90 12.03
CA LEU A 126 -21.28 -3.63 11.01
C LEU A 126 -22.45 -4.61 11.07
N SER A 127 -23.66 -4.05 11.25
CA SER A 127 -24.94 -4.79 11.26
C SER A 127 -25.92 -4.35 10.17
N SER A 128 -25.72 -3.18 9.55
CA SER A 128 -26.62 -2.59 8.56
C SER A 128 -25.89 -1.65 7.60
N GLY A 129 -26.49 -1.37 6.44
CA GLY A 129 -25.93 -0.53 5.38
C GLY A 129 -25.67 -1.32 4.10
N GLN A 130 -24.93 -0.72 3.17
CA GLN A 130 -24.49 -1.35 1.92
C GLN A 130 -22.99 -1.60 1.95
N LEU A 131 -22.59 -2.75 1.40
CA LEU A 131 -21.20 -3.12 1.13
C LEU A 131 -20.98 -3.11 -0.38
N VAL A 132 -19.98 -2.35 -0.82
CA VAL A 132 -19.46 -2.39 -2.20
C VAL A 132 -18.11 -3.09 -2.18
N LEU A 133 -17.97 -4.16 -2.96
CA LEU A 133 -16.71 -4.85 -3.19
C LEU A 133 -16.17 -4.43 -4.54
N ILE A 134 -14.91 -3.97 -4.63
CA ILE A 134 -14.33 -3.43 -5.85
C ILE A 134 -12.96 -4.06 -6.13
N ALA A 135 -12.81 -4.61 -7.34
CA ALA A 135 -11.57 -5.19 -7.83
C ALA A 135 -10.60 -4.15 -8.41
N GLN A 136 -9.36 -4.55 -8.67
CA GLN A 136 -8.33 -3.69 -9.30
C GLN A 136 -8.68 -3.23 -10.72
N ASN A 137 -9.61 -3.90 -11.41
CA ASN A 137 -10.13 -3.50 -12.72
C ASN A 137 -11.44 -2.69 -12.63
N ASP A 138 -11.76 -2.16 -11.45
CA ASP A 138 -12.99 -1.44 -11.11
C ASP A 138 -14.30 -2.23 -11.34
N TYR A 139 -14.23 -3.56 -11.51
CA TYR A 139 -15.42 -4.40 -11.38
C TYR A 139 -15.95 -4.31 -9.95
N GLN A 140 -17.24 -4.02 -9.82
CA GLN A 140 -17.88 -3.76 -8.53
C GLN A 140 -19.15 -4.60 -8.32
N VAL A 141 -19.31 -5.09 -7.09
CA VAL A 141 -20.49 -5.82 -6.61
C VAL A 141 -21.08 -5.08 -5.43
N ARG A 142 -22.40 -5.09 -5.31
CA ARG A 142 -23.15 -4.51 -4.19
C ARG A 142 -23.90 -5.61 -3.44
N LEU A 143 -23.83 -5.54 -2.12
CA LEU A 143 -24.58 -6.38 -1.18
C LEU A 143 -25.15 -5.46 -0.09
N SER A 144 -26.32 -5.77 0.46
CA SER A 144 -26.62 -5.29 1.80
C SER A 144 -25.71 -6.00 2.81
N ILE A 145 -25.40 -5.32 3.91
CA ILE A 145 -24.64 -5.94 5.02
C ILE A 145 -25.43 -7.11 5.63
N ALA A 146 -26.77 -7.09 5.57
CA ALA A 146 -27.62 -8.20 5.99
C ALA A 146 -27.39 -9.46 5.14
N GLU A 147 -27.48 -9.38 3.80
CA GLU A 147 -27.20 -10.50 2.90
C GLU A 147 -25.78 -11.04 3.10
N ALA A 148 -24.80 -10.14 3.25
CA ALA A 148 -23.39 -10.51 3.46
C ALA A 148 -23.12 -11.19 4.82
N LEU A 149 -23.99 -10.99 5.83
CA LEU A 149 -23.93 -11.68 7.12
C LEU A 149 -24.59 -13.06 7.09
N GLU A 150 -25.64 -13.23 6.27
CA GLU A 150 -26.35 -14.51 6.09
C GLU A 150 -25.58 -15.50 5.22
N GLN A 151 -24.89 -15.02 4.17
CA GLN A 151 -24.13 -15.86 3.24
C GLN A 151 -22.82 -16.44 3.84
N ASP A 152 -22.31 -17.53 3.24
CA ASP A 152 -20.98 -18.12 3.53
C ASP A 152 -19.85 -17.56 2.63
N GLY A 153 -19.90 -16.27 2.27
CA GLY A 153 -18.83 -15.65 1.48
C GLY A 153 -17.48 -15.64 2.22
N LEU A 154 -16.41 -16.01 1.52
CA LEU A 154 -15.03 -16.04 2.03
C LEU A 154 -14.16 -15.07 1.22
N LEU A 155 -13.47 -14.16 1.91
CA LEU A 155 -12.40 -13.34 1.35
C LEU A 155 -11.12 -14.19 1.31
N ALA A 156 -11.03 -15.07 0.31
CA ALA A 156 -9.91 -15.99 0.13
C ALA A 156 -8.65 -15.23 -0.30
N TYR A 157 -7.53 -15.47 0.39
CA TYR A 157 -6.21 -14.96 0.01
C TYR A 157 -5.24 -16.10 -0.39
N LYS A 158 -5.65 -17.36 -0.17
CA LYS A 158 -4.95 -18.57 -0.64
C LYS A 158 -5.89 -19.47 -1.42
N ARG A 159 -5.31 -20.20 -2.37
CA ARG A 159 -5.94 -21.29 -3.13
C ARG A 159 -4.96 -22.47 -3.23
N ASN A 160 -5.44 -23.67 -2.96
CA ASN A 160 -4.68 -24.93 -3.01
C ASN A 160 -3.36 -24.91 -2.18
N GLY A 161 -3.37 -24.18 -1.06
CA GLY A 161 -2.24 -24.01 -0.15
C GLY A 161 -1.33 -22.81 -0.43
N GLU A 162 -1.40 -22.23 -1.63
CA GLU A 162 -0.55 -21.11 -2.06
C GLU A 162 -1.28 -19.76 -1.99
N THR A 163 -0.54 -18.68 -1.72
CA THR A 163 -1.07 -17.31 -1.77
C THR A 163 -1.42 -16.95 -3.22
N MET A 164 -2.63 -16.44 -3.46
CA MET A 164 -3.05 -16.09 -4.82
C MET A 164 -2.31 -14.85 -5.32
N SER A 165 -1.64 -14.96 -6.47
CA SER A 165 -0.99 -13.82 -7.14
C SER A 165 -2.01 -13.00 -7.93
N LEU A 166 -1.66 -11.76 -8.30
CA LEU A 166 -2.53 -10.92 -9.16
C LEU A 166 -2.88 -11.59 -10.50
N ARG A 167 -1.95 -12.38 -11.07
CA ARG A 167 -2.18 -13.15 -12.31
C ARG A 167 -3.07 -14.37 -12.10
N ASP A 168 -3.21 -14.82 -10.87
CA ASP A 168 -3.99 -15.99 -10.46
C ASP A 168 -5.13 -15.59 -9.51
N LYS A 169 -5.98 -14.64 -9.94
CA LYS A 169 -7.22 -14.19 -9.26
C LYS A 169 -7.02 -13.55 -7.87
N GLY A 170 -5.80 -13.43 -7.36
CA GLY A 170 -5.47 -12.73 -6.12
C GLY A 170 -5.33 -11.20 -6.30
N PRO A 171 -5.00 -10.45 -5.24
CA PRO A 171 -4.59 -10.95 -3.92
C PRO A 171 -5.74 -11.54 -3.10
N ILE A 172 -6.97 -11.10 -3.35
CA ILE A 172 -8.18 -11.58 -2.67
C ILE A 172 -9.25 -11.95 -3.70
N TRP A 173 -9.95 -13.05 -3.45
CA TRP A 173 -11.14 -13.47 -4.17
C TRP A 173 -12.29 -13.69 -3.18
N LEU A 174 -13.39 -12.94 -3.32
CA LEU A 174 -14.66 -13.29 -2.69
C LEU A 174 -15.23 -14.55 -3.38
N VAL A 175 -15.30 -15.65 -2.64
CA VAL A 175 -15.70 -16.96 -3.14
C VAL A 175 -16.70 -17.62 -2.17
N TYR A 176 -17.63 -18.40 -2.71
CA TYR A 176 -18.68 -19.09 -1.96
C TYR A 176 -18.50 -20.62 -2.03
N PRO A 177 -19.05 -21.40 -1.07
CA PRO A 177 -18.95 -22.85 -1.08
C PRO A 177 -20.01 -23.46 -2.02
N TYR A 178 -19.85 -23.30 -3.34
CA TYR A 178 -20.84 -23.67 -4.37
C TYR A 178 -21.31 -25.14 -4.28
N ASP A 179 -20.41 -26.07 -3.90
CA ASP A 179 -20.74 -27.49 -3.75
C ASP A 179 -21.56 -27.81 -2.48
N ARG A 180 -21.58 -26.91 -1.46
CA ARG A 180 -22.24 -27.15 -0.17
C ARG A 180 -23.76 -27.15 -0.27
N ASP A 181 -24.32 -26.19 -1.01
CA ASP A 181 -25.76 -25.96 -1.12
C ASP A 181 -26.09 -25.37 -2.51
N ALA A 182 -27.29 -25.65 -3.01
CA ALA A 182 -27.77 -25.10 -4.29
C ALA A 182 -28.01 -23.58 -4.25
N VAL A 183 -28.25 -22.98 -3.07
CA VAL A 183 -28.43 -21.52 -2.92
C VAL A 183 -27.23 -20.72 -3.44
N TYR A 184 -26.02 -21.28 -3.33
CA TYR A 184 -24.78 -20.66 -3.82
C TYR A 184 -24.58 -20.80 -5.34
N ARG A 185 -25.43 -21.55 -6.05
CA ARG A 185 -25.27 -21.86 -7.48
C ARG A 185 -26.21 -21.04 -8.39
N SER A 186 -26.58 -19.85 -7.95
CA SER A 186 -27.33 -18.87 -8.74
C SER A 186 -26.41 -17.92 -9.51
N GLU A 187 -26.89 -17.38 -10.64
CA GLU A 187 -26.16 -16.36 -11.42
C GLU A 187 -25.77 -15.15 -10.57
N THR A 188 -26.63 -14.75 -9.63
CA THR A 188 -26.38 -13.67 -8.67
C THR A 188 -25.16 -13.96 -7.79
N ILE A 189 -25.05 -15.16 -7.19
CA ILE A 189 -23.90 -15.52 -6.34
C ILE A 189 -22.62 -15.64 -7.19
N TYR A 190 -22.71 -16.19 -8.41
CA TYR A 190 -21.57 -16.22 -9.31
C TYR A 190 -21.10 -14.82 -9.73
N ALA A 191 -22.02 -13.88 -9.98
CA ALA A 191 -21.68 -12.47 -10.23
C ALA A 191 -21.09 -11.79 -9.00
N GLN A 192 -21.51 -12.18 -7.79
CA GLN A 192 -20.94 -11.68 -6.53
C GLN A 192 -19.51 -12.17 -6.26
N SER A 193 -18.97 -13.08 -7.09
CA SER A 193 -17.67 -13.72 -6.86
C SER A 193 -16.48 -12.89 -7.39
N VAL A 194 -16.13 -11.83 -6.67
CA VAL A 194 -15.11 -10.82 -7.08
C VAL A 194 -13.68 -11.30 -6.83
N TRP A 195 -12.91 -11.57 -7.89
CA TRP A 195 -11.44 -11.76 -7.82
C TRP A 195 -10.67 -10.44 -7.97
N GLN A 196 -9.37 -10.45 -7.66
CA GLN A 196 -8.53 -9.24 -7.62
C GLN A 196 -9.13 -8.12 -6.75
N LEU A 197 -9.88 -8.49 -5.71
CA LEU A 197 -10.51 -7.58 -4.76
C LEU A 197 -9.43 -6.81 -4.00
N ASP A 198 -9.50 -5.48 -4.01
CA ASP A 198 -8.55 -4.61 -3.29
C ASP A 198 -9.23 -3.53 -2.42
N ARG A 199 -10.54 -3.35 -2.58
CA ARG A 199 -11.33 -2.32 -1.91
C ARG A 199 -12.67 -2.84 -1.40
N LEU A 200 -12.99 -2.51 -0.15
CA LEU A 200 -14.34 -2.53 0.41
C LEU A 200 -14.79 -1.09 0.66
N MET A 201 -16.05 -0.78 0.35
CA MET A 201 -16.69 0.48 0.71
C MET A 201 -17.98 0.20 1.49
N ILE A 202 -18.11 0.83 2.65
CA ILE A 202 -19.28 0.78 3.52
C ILE A 202 -20.08 2.05 3.27
N LEU A 203 -21.35 1.93 2.89
CA LEU A 203 -22.24 3.07 2.66
C LEU A 203 -23.36 3.03 3.71
N ARG A 204 -23.50 4.09 4.51
CA ARG A 204 -24.39 4.16 5.67
C ARG A 204 -24.77 5.59 6.06
#